data_AF-A0A7W4HL05-F1
#
_entry.id   AF-A0A7W4HL05-F1
#
_cell.length_a   1.000
_cell.length_b   1.000
_cell.length_c   1.000
_cell.angle_alpha   90.00
_cell.angle_beta   90.00
_cell.angle_gamma   90.00
#
_symmetry.space_group_name_H-M   'P 1'
#
loop_
_entity.id
_entity.type
_entity.pdbx_description
1 polymer ?
#
loop_
_entity_poly.entity_id
_entity_poly.type
_entity_poly.pdbx_seq_one_letter_code
_entity_poly.pdbx_strand_id
1 'polypeptide(L)'
;MGKRSKLSLILLISCVAFLSGCTNTKTPEIANEAGETTKLINAKTFLETLAPKLDKTAKDITPQAFSGGSINGELSGYLLNNTNIKSNSGIQEKIDQAFEGWVEKSVGDGIGESYVEYLKDNLICSVYSKVNYNPEETMRRAYSDEKDSNKKKETSNELEKISTENSQSFEIHCGEFNEKNPSPLEFSFDLFGEEPFWNAELRASSLTYTIPNDETNQFNTDSTYIWFWGTSGETLIFTGEKYNLGGIAGEINKENCIDSGFGNKHKYKAKIRFGATIFEGCADKMDNFLVEGRKGIAENLFKKINYNNYRGKLDPKTALYNGIQTKGNLVEIFLTQKGKEHTEYLVLGKTDDGRKTYWQGEVPVNAETCEKYLEVPGLMDFGIFNSCPRG
;
A
#
# COMPACT_ATOMS: atom_id res chain seq x y z
N MET A 1 -46.10 42.72 31.18
CA MET A 1 -45.13 43.82 31.41
C MET A 1 -43.82 43.41 30.75
N GLY A 2 -43.22 44.06 29.76
CA GLY A 2 -43.58 45.23 28.97
C GLY A 2 -42.59 45.37 27.79
N LYS A 3 -43.15 45.81 26.66
CA LYS A 3 -42.60 46.61 25.54
C LYS A 3 -41.54 46.06 24.56
N ARG A 4 -42.02 46.01 23.30
CA ARG A 4 -41.34 46.14 21.99
C ARG A 4 -40.45 47.39 21.90
N SER A 5 -39.43 47.38 21.02
CA SER A 5 -39.43 48.20 19.78
C SER A 5 -38.20 47.95 18.89
N LYS A 6 -38.46 47.99 17.57
CA LYS A 6 -37.56 48.01 16.42
C LYS A 6 -36.90 49.40 16.28
N LEU A 7 -35.74 49.51 15.61
CA LEU A 7 -35.62 50.19 14.29
C LEU A 7 -34.20 50.10 13.69
N SER A 8 -34.17 49.97 12.36
CA SER A 8 -33.03 50.00 11.44
C SER A 8 -32.37 51.37 11.33
N LEU A 9 -31.11 51.38 10.86
CA LEU A 9 -30.61 52.43 9.95
C LEU A 9 -29.74 51.81 8.85
N ILE A 10 -30.01 52.23 7.62
CA ILE A 10 -29.43 51.79 6.34
C ILE A 10 -28.52 52.92 5.79
N LEU A 11 -27.57 52.55 4.92
CA LEU A 11 -26.80 53.36 3.94
C LEU A 11 -25.50 54.00 4.48
N LEU A 12 -24.33 53.91 3.83
CA LEU A 12 -24.04 54.04 2.39
C LEU A 12 -22.75 53.31 1.95
N ILE A 13 -22.77 52.96 0.66
CA ILE A 13 -21.74 52.39 -0.20
C ILE A 13 -20.48 53.29 -0.26
N SER A 14 -19.30 52.67 -0.32
CA SER A 14 -18.17 53.19 -1.09
C SER A 14 -17.43 52.04 -1.74
N CYS A 15 -17.62 51.92 -3.05
CA CYS A 15 -16.77 51.16 -3.95
C CYS A 15 -15.31 51.61 -3.80
N VAL A 16 -14.41 50.67 -3.52
CA VAL A 16 -13.06 50.73 -4.09
C VAL A 16 -12.74 49.34 -4.62
N ALA A 17 -12.85 49.22 -5.93
CA ALA A 17 -12.23 48.13 -6.67
C ALA A 17 -10.71 48.34 -6.60
N PHE A 18 -10.00 47.39 -6.01
CA PHE A 18 -8.61 47.13 -6.37
C PHE A 18 -8.53 45.71 -6.93
N LEU A 19 -8.53 45.66 -8.26
CA LEU A 19 -7.90 44.62 -9.04
C LEU A 19 -6.43 44.50 -8.60
N SER A 20 -6.05 43.36 -8.04
CA SER A 20 -4.67 42.89 -8.13
C SER A 20 -4.60 41.39 -7.86
N GLY A 21 -4.43 40.63 -8.95
CA GLY A 21 -3.55 39.47 -9.01
C GLY A 21 -4.02 38.21 -8.28
N CYS A 22 -4.52 37.25 -9.06
CA CYS A 22 -4.30 35.83 -8.78
C CYS A 22 -2.80 35.61 -8.62
N THR A 23 -2.30 35.57 -7.39
CA THR A 23 -0.99 34.99 -7.09
C THR A 23 -1.21 33.55 -6.67
N ASN A 24 -0.83 32.65 -7.58
CA ASN A 24 -0.57 31.23 -7.38
C ASN A 24 -0.43 30.87 -5.89
N THR A 25 -1.46 30.23 -5.34
CA THR A 25 -1.27 29.32 -4.20
C THR A 25 -0.37 28.21 -4.70
N LYS A 26 0.93 28.38 -4.44
CA LYS A 26 1.91 27.30 -4.59
C LYS A 26 1.39 26.14 -3.74
N THR A 27 1.11 25.03 -4.42
CA THR A 27 1.06 23.70 -3.81
C THR A 27 2.21 23.58 -2.81
N PRO A 28 1.98 23.15 -1.57
CA PRO A 28 3.08 22.81 -0.68
C PRO A 28 3.88 21.70 -1.34
N GLU A 29 5.11 21.99 -1.75
CA GLU A 29 6.10 20.97 -2.08
C GLU A 29 6.40 20.22 -0.79
N ILE A 30 5.67 19.12 -0.54
CA ILE A 30 6.23 18.00 0.20
C ILE A 30 7.33 17.48 -0.71
N ALA A 31 8.53 18.06 -0.57
CA ALA A 31 9.69 17.69 -1.36
C ALA A 31 9.90 16.18 -1.21
N ASN A 32 9.61 15.44 -2.27
CA ASN A 32 10.15 14.11 -2.47
C ASN A 32 11.66 14.27 -2.38
N GLU A 33 12.30 13.68 -1.37
CA GLU A 33 13.75 13.52 -1.31
C GLU A 33 14.16 12.48 -2.37
N ALA A 34 13.98 12.85 -3.64
CA ALA A 34 14.56 12.35 -4.88
C ALA A 34 13.91 13.19 -5.99
N GLY A 35 14.69 14.04 -6.65
CA GLY A 35 14.24 15.00 -7.67
C GLY A 35 13.75 14.36 -8.98
N GLU A 36 12.79 13.44 -8.93
CA GLU A 36 12.01 13.02 -10.09
C GLU A 36 10.71 13.83 -10.14
N THR A 37 10.67 14.82 -11.03
CA THR A 37 9.42 15.36 -11.55
C THR A 37 8.83 14.34 -12.53
N THR A 38 8.40 13.19 -12.02
CA THR A 38 7.58 12.25 -12.78
C THR A 38 6.31 13.00 -13.15
N LYS A 39 6.02 13.15 -14.45
CA LYS A 39 4.71 13.67 -14.89
C LYS A 39 3.64 12.80 -14.24
N LEU A 40 2.92 13.35 -13.27
CA LEU A 40 1.81 12.67 -12.62
C LEU A 40 0.84 12.22 -13.71
N ILE A 41 0.64 10.91 -13.82
CA ILE A 41 -0.36 10.33 -14.71
C ILE A 41 -1.70 10.55 -14.01
N ASN A 42 -2.69 11.09 -14.73
CA ASN A 42 -4.05 11.21 -14.21
C ASN A 42 -4.83 9.91 -14.47
N ALA A 43 -5.91 9.68 -13.72
CA ALA A 43 -6.66 8.42 -13.73
C ALA A 43 -7.22 8.12 -15.13
N LYS A 44 -7.74 9.13 -15.83
CA LYS A 44 -8.29 8.96 -17.19
C LYS A 44 -7.22 8.50 -18.18
N THR A 45 -6.06 9.16 -18.20
CA THR A 45 -4.96 8.82 -19.10
C THR A 45 -4.45 7.41 -18.84
N PHE A 46 -4.38 6.97 -17.58
CA PHE A 46 -4.05 5.59 -17.28
C PHE A 46 -5.08 4.62 -17.87
N LEU A 47 -6.37 4.85 -17.65
CA LEU A 47 -7.43 4.01 -18.23
C LEU A 47 -7.44 4.02 -19.76
N GLU A 48 -7.08 5.13 -20.41
CA GLU A 48 -6.92 5.18 -21.87
C GLU A 48 -5.84 4.22 -22.38
N THR A 49 -4.77 3.99 -21.61
CA THR A 49 -3.75 2.98 -21.94
C THR A 49 -4.22 1.54 -21.74
N LEU A 50 -5.21 1.34 -20.86
CA LEU A 50 -5.74 0.03 -20.48
C LEU A 50 -6.94 -0.39 -21.33
N ALA A 51 -7.72 0.57 -21.83
CA ALA A 51 -8.91 0.33 -22.64
C ALA A 51 -8.70 -0.66 -23.79
N PRO A 52 -7.64 -0.56 -24.62
CA PRO A 52 -7.40 -1.52 -25.70
C PRO A 52 -7.15 -2.95 -25.19
N LYS A 53 -6.58 -3.12 -23.99
CA LYS A 53 -6.36 -4.46 -23.40
C LYS A 53 -7.69 -5.12 -23.07
N LEU A 54 -8.71 -4.34 -22.70
CA LEU A 54 -10.07 -4.78 -22.39
C LEU A 54 -11.01 -4.77 -23.61
N ASP A 55 -10.50 -4.72 -24.85
CA ASP A 55 -11.31 -4.59 -26.07
C ASP A 55 -12.25 -3.36 -26.06
N LYS A 56 -11.78 -2.27 -25.44
CA LYS A 56 -12.48 -0.99 -25.30
C LYS A 56 -11.66 0.17 -25.89
N THR A 57 -12.28 1.34 -25.91
CA THR A 57 -11.69 2.60 -26.39
C THR A 57 -11.82 3.70 -25.33
N ALA A 58 -11.18 4.83 -25.56
CA ALA A 58 -11.32 6.01 -24.69
C ALA A 58 -12.77 6.51 -24.54
N LYS A 59 -13.66 6.18 -25.49
CA LYS A 59 -15.09 6.54 -25.43
C LYS A 59 -15.88 5.71 -24.42
N ASP A 60 -15.36 4.55 -24.05
CA ASP A 60 -15.98 3.64 -23.09
C ASP A 60 -15.62 4.00 -21.64
N ILE A 61 -14.74 4.98 -21.43
CA ILE A 61 -14.35 5.47 -20.11
C ILE A 61 -15.38 6.50 -19.64
N THR A 62 -16.02 6.23 -18.51
CA THR A 62 -17.05 7.11 -17.94
C THR A 62 -16.53 7.82 -16.70
N PRO A 63 -16.73 9.15 -16.55
CA PRO A 63 -16.47 9.83 -15.29
C PRO A 63 -17.35 9.25 -14.18
N GLN A 64 -16.72 8.83 -13.09
CA GLN A 64 -17.41 8.27 -11.93
C GLN A 64 -16.58 8.51 -10.69
N ALA A 65 -17.20 9.15 -9.69
CA ALA A 65 -16.57 9.40 -8.40
C ALA A 65 -16.01 8.08 -7.82
N PHE A 66 -14.74 8.08 -7.43
CA PHE A 66 -14.13 6.93 -6.79
C PHE A 66 -14.40 7.00 -5.29
N SER A 67 -15.05 5.98 -4.77
CA SER A 67 -15.25 5.78 -3.34
C SER A 67 -14.65 4.43 -2.95
N GLY A 68 -14.09 4.38 -1.75
CA GLY A 68 -13.51 3.17 -1.19
C GLY A 68 -13.52 3.30 0.32
N GLY A 69 -13.46 2.16 1.02
CA GLY A 69 -13.48 2.14 2.48
C GLY A 69 -12.37 2.98 3.13
N SER A 70 -11.33 3.33 2.35
CA SER A 70 -10.16 4.09 2.80
C SER A 70 -10.11 5.59 2.53
N ILE A 71 -11.20 6.17 2.02
CA ILE A 71 -11.25 7.58 1.58
C ILE A 71 -12.34 8.33 2.36
N ASN A 72 -12.05 9.57 2.79
CA ASN A 72 -13.09 10.47 3.29
C ASN A 72 -13.90 11.04 2.12
N GLY A 73 -15.11 10.52 1.90
CA GLY A 73 -15.99 10.97 0.83
C GLY A 73 -15.61 10.35 -0.51
N GLU A 74 -15.37 11.19 -1.51
CA GLU A 74 -15.18 10.76 -2.91
C GLU A 74 -13.97 11.43 -3.54
N LEU A 75 -13.26 10.70 -4.40
CA LEU A 75 -12.22 11.23 -5.28
C LEU A 75 -12.76 11.46 -6.69
N SER A 76 -12.12 12.37 -7.42
CA SER A 76 -12.35 12.46 -8.86
C SER A 76 -11.86 11.16 -9.51
N GLY A 77 -12.72 10.52 -10.29
CA GLY A 77 -12.42 9.20 -10.83
C GLY A 77 -13.10 8.89 -12.15
N TYR A 78 -12.72 7.74 -12.68
CA TYR A 78 -13.15 7.23 -13.97
C TYR A 78 -13.31 5.71 -13.90
N LEU A 79 -14.33 5.21 -14.58
CA LEU A 79 -14.62 3.79 -14.72
C LEU A 79 -14.35 3.32 -16.14
N LEU A 80 -13.75 2.14 -16.24
CA LEU A 80 -13.64 1.36 -17.46
C LEU A 80 -14.13 -0.05 -17.17
N ASN A 81 -15.12 -0.54 -17.90
CA ASN A 81 -15.61 -1.91 -17.71
C ASN A 81 -15.73 -2.67 -19.03
N ASN A 82 -15.68 -3.99 -18.94
CA ASN A 82 -16.12 -4.89 -19.99
C ASN A 82 -16.71 -6.14 -19.35
N THR A 83 -17.96 -6.44 -19.67
CA THR A 83 -18.71 -7.54 -19.05
C THR A 83 -18.62 -8.85 -19.81
N ASN A 84 -18.02 -8.91 -21.00
CA ASN A 84 -18.08 -10.11 -21.87
C ASN A 84 -16.70 -10.52 -22.40
N ILE A 85 -15.74 -10.70 -21.51
CA ILE A 85 -14.38 -11.16 -21.85
C ILE A 85 -14.33 -12.69 -21.83
N LYS A 86 -13.68 -13.32 -22.80
CA LYS A 86 -13.52 -14.79 -22.83
C LYS A 86 -12.49 -15.23 -21.77
N SER A 87 -12.76 -16.31 -21.04
CA SER A 87 -11.94 -16.81 -19.91
C SER A 87 -10.49 -17.14 -20.30
N ASN A 88 -10.25 -17.50 -21.56
CA ASN A 88 -8.92 -17.84 -22.09
C ASN A 88 -8.25 -16.70 -22.88
N SER A 89 -8.69 -15.45 -22.68
CA SER A 89 -8.16 -14.29 -23.42
C SER A 89 -6.75 -13.84 -22.98
N GLY A 90 -6.20 -14.42 -21.90
CA GLY A 90 -4.95 -13.94 -21.29
C GLY A 90 -5.09 -12.54 -20.69
N ILE A 91 -6.32 -12.08 -20.44
CA ILE A 91 -6.60 -10.71 -20.01
C ILE A 91 -5.98 -10.39 -18.65
N GLN A 92 -6.01 -11.35 -17.72
CA GLN A 92 -5.46 -11.17 -16.37
C GLN A 92 -3.97 -10.79 -16.46
N GLU A 93 -3.19 -11.54 -17.24
CA GLU A 93 -1.77 -11.24 -17.44
C GLU A 93 -1.56 -9.84 -18.05
N LYS A 94 -2.43 -9.39 -18.97
CA LYS A 94 -2.35 -8.03 -19.52
C LYS A 94 -2.66 -6.95 -18.49
N ILE A 95 -3.58 -7.21 -17.56
CA ILE A 95 -3.92 -6.33 -16.44
C ILE A 95 -2.75 -6.30 -15.46
N ASP A 96 -2.24 -7.45 -15.04
CA ASP A 96 -1.10 -7.55 -14.13
C ASP A 96 0.12 -6.79 -14.70
N GLN A 97 0.37 -6.91 -16.01
CA GLN A 97 1.40 -6.12 -16.71
C GLN A 97 1.12 -4.61 -16.74
N ALA A 98 -0.16 -4.18 -16.73
CA ALA A 98 -0.51 -2.76 -16.69
C ALA A 98 -0.22 -2.15 -15.30
N PHE A 99 -0.37 -2.97 -14.25
CA PHE A 99 -0.11 -2.63 -12.87
C PHE A 99 1.31 -3.01 -12.43
N GLU A 100 2.21 -3.32 -13.36
CA GLU A 100 3.62 -3.57 -13.07
C GLU A 100 4.24 -2.37 -12.34
N GLY A 101 4.89 -2.67 -11.22
CA GLY A 101 5.50 -1.66 -10.37
C GLY A 101 4.51 -0.88 -9.50
N TRP A 102 3.20 -1.16 -9.53
CA TRP A 102 2.23 -0.58 -8.60
C TRP A 102 2.25 -1.33 -7.26
N VAL A 103 1.69 -0.70 -6.24
CA VAL A 103 1.58 -1.26 -4.89
C VAL A 103 0.21 -1.88 -4.71
N GLU A 104 0.17 -3.18 -4.52
CA GLU A 104 -1.04 -3.91 -4.13
C GLU A 104 -1.37 -3.60 -2.66
N LYS A 105 -2.47 -2.87 -2.43
CA LYS A 105 -2.89 -2.41 -1.10
C LYS A 105 -3.84 -3.39 -0.43
N SER A 106 -4.81 -3.91 -1.18
CA SER A 106 -5.82 -4.83 -0.67
C SER A 106 -6.19 -5.85 -1.73
N VAL A 107 -6.46 -7.08 -1.28
CA VAL A 107 -6.92 -8.19 -2.11
C VAL A 107 -8.11 -8.84 -1.41
N GLY A 108 -9.17 -9.08 -2.17
CA GLY A 108 -10.33 -9.84 -1.73
C GLY A 108 -10.68 -10.85 -2.81
N ASP A 109 -10.51 -12.14 -2.50
CA ASP A 109 -10.87 -13.23 -3.41
C ASP A 109 -12.13 -13.92 -2.92
N GLY A 110 -13.12 -13.98 -3.79
CA GLY A 110 -14.35 -14.75 -3.64
C GLY A 110 -14.37 -15.93 -4.60
N ILE A 111 -15.39 -16.77 -4.48
CA ILE A 111 -15.62 -17.81 -5.50
C ILE A 111 -15.94 -17.08 -6.81
N GLY A 112 -15.07 -17.22 -7.82
CA GLY A 112 -15.25 -16.63 -9.14
C GLY A 112 -15.30 -15.10 -9.18
N GLU A 113 -14.91 -14.42 -8.10
CA GLU A 113 -14.83 -12.97 -7.98
C GLU A 113 -13.47 -12.61 -7.37
N SER A 114 -12.85 -11.53 -7.82
CA SER A 114 -11.61 -11.01 -7.22
C SER A 114 -11.61 -9.49 -7.26
N TYR A 115 -11.12 -8.89 -6.19
CA TYR A 115 -10.99 -7.46 -6.01
C TYR A 115 -9.56 -7.13 -5.60
N VAL A 116 -8.91 -6.20 -6.29
CA VAL A 116 -7.57 -5.73 -5.94
C VAL A 116 -7.51 -4.20 -6.01
N GLU A 117 -6.97 -3.55 -4.97
CA GLU A 117 -6.62 -2.13 -5.03
C GLU A 117 -5.12 -1.94 -5.27
N TYR A 118 -4.81 -1.12 -6.27
CA TYR A 118 -3.46 -0.73 -6.63
C TYR A 118 -3.23 0.76 -6.34
N LEU A 119 -2.05 1.09 -5.81
CA LEU A 119 -1.59 2.46 -5.60
C LEU A 119 -0.37 2.76 -6.46
N LYS A 120 -0.33 3.96 -7.04
CA LYS A 120 0.87 4.51 -7.67
C LYS A 120 0.82 6.02 -7.66
N ASP A 121 1.86 6.64 -7.13
CA ASP A 121 1.97 8.09 -7.01
C ASP A 121 0.70 8.66 -6.34
N ASN A 122 -0.09 9.47 -7.06
CA ASN A 122 -1.35 10.06 -6.62
C ASN A 122 -2.60 9.29 -7.10
N LEU A 123 -2.46 8.08 -7.63
CA LEU A 123 -3.55 7.26 -8.13
C LEU A 123 -3.87 6.10 -7.19
N ILE A 124 -5.16 5.81 -7.11
CA ILE A 124 -5.71 4.53 -6.66
C ILE A 124 -6.52 3.93 -7.80
N CYS A 125 -6.39 2.63 -8.03
CA CYS A 125 -7.25 1.90 -8.96
C CYS A 125 -7.72 0.61 -8.31
N SER A 126 -9.03 0.37 -8.31
CA SER A 126 -9.58 -0.94 -8.00
C SER A 126 -9.81 -1.71 -9.29
N VAL A 127 -9.47 -2.99 -9.27
CA VAL A 127 -9.78 -3.96 -10.31
C VAL A 127 -10.72 -4.98 -9.69
N TYR A 128 -11.97 -4.98 -10.14
CA TYR A 128 -12.95 -6.00 -9.82
C TYR A 128 -13.10 -6.92 -11.03
N SER A 129 -12.97 -8.22 -10.80
CA SER A 129 -13.19 -9.25 -11.80
C SER A 129 -14.23 -10.24 -11.31
N LYS A 130 -15.08 -10.71 -12.21
CA LYS A 130 -16.13 -11.66 -11.90
C LYS A 130 -16.40 -12.59 -13.06
N VAL A 131 -16.42 -13.89 -12.80
CA VAL A 131 -16.93 -14.89 -13.75
C VAL A 131 -18.46 -14.72 -13.83
N ASN A 132 -19.00 -14.64 -15.04
CA ASN A 132 -20.43 -14.47 -15.25
C ASN A 132 -21.14 -15.82 -15.14
N TYR A 133 -21.51 -16.21 -13.92
CA TYR A 133 -22.26 -17.44 -13.63
C TYR A 133 -23.44 -17.16 -12.69
N ASN A 134 -24.30 -18.16 -12.47
CA ASN A 134 -25.39 -18.09 -11.50
C ASN A 134 -24.85 -18.20 -10.04
N PRO A 135 -24.86 -17.11 -9.24
CA PRO A 135 -24.22 -17.05 -7.93
C PRO A 135 -24.71 -18.12 -6.95
N GLU A 136 -26.02 -18.36 -6.92
CA GLU A 136 -26.66 -19.28 -5.98
C GLU A 136 -26.23 -20.73 -6.21
N GLU A 137 -26.16 -21.14 -7.47
CA GLU A 137 -25.81 -22.51 -7.85
C GLU A 137 -24.35 -22.83 -7.53
N THR A 138 -23.46 -21.85 -7.71
CA THR A 138 -22.02 -22.02 -7.50
C THR A 138 -21.65 -21.90 -6.03
N MET A 139 -22.27 -20.98 -5.27
CA MET A 139 -22.09 -20.93 -3.81
C MET A 139 -22.59 -22.20 -3.14
N ARG A 140 -23.76 -22.72 -3.53
CA ARG A 140 -24.28 -23.99 -2.99
C ARG A 140 -23.34 -25.17 -3.26
N ARG A 141 -22.67 -25.19 -4.41
CA ARG A 141 -21.71 -26.25 -4.79
C ARG A 141 -20.38 -26.09 -4.05
N ALA A 142 -19.82 -24.88 -4.02
CA ALA A 142 -18.54 -24.59 -3.38
C ALA A 142 -18.55 -24.77 -1.85
N TYR A 143 -19.67 -24.47 -1.19
CA TYR A 143 -19.88 -24.67 0.24
C TYR A 143 -20.67 -25.95 0.56
N SER A 144 -20.71 -26.92 -0.37
CA SER A 144 -21.35 -28.21 -0.07
C SER A 144 -20.49 -29.01 0.92
N ASP A 145 -21.08 -29.41 2.06
CA ASP A 145 -20.46 -30.30 3.06
C ASP A 145 -20.37 -31.77 2.58
N GLU A 146 -20.12 -31.99 1.29
CA GLU A 146 -20.07 -33.32 0.71
C GLU A 146 -18.83 -34.06 1.22
N LYS A 147 -19.00 -35.26 1.78
CA LYS A 147 -17.91 -36.04 2.38
C LYS A 147 -17.35 -37.10 1.45
N ASP A 148 -18.09 -37.43 0.39
CA ASP A 148 -17.66 -38.39 -0.63
C ASP A 148 -16.58 -37.78 -1.54
N SER A 149 -15.44 -38.46 -1.67
CA SER A 149 -14.29 -37.97 -2.44
C SER A 149 -14.54 -37.91 -3.95
N ASN A 150 -15.35 -38.82 -4.50
CA ASN A 150 -15.69 -38.80 -5.92
C ASN A 150 -16.61 -37.62 -6.24
N LYS A 151 -17.59 -37.35 -5.39
CA LYS A 151 -18.49 -36.21 -5.55
C LYS A 151 -17.78 -34.87 -5.32
N LYS A 152 -16.80 -34.80 -4.42
CA LYS A 152 -15.92 -33.62 -4.30
C LYS A 152 -15.16 -33.35 -5.58
N LYS A 153 -14.59 -34.39 -6.20
CA LYS A 153 -13.85 -34.27 -7.46
C LYS A 153 -14.77 -33.82 -8.60
N GLU A 154 -15.97 -34.38 -8.69
CA GLU A 154 -16.98 -33.96 -9.67
C GLU A 154 -17.36 -32.49 -9.49
N THR A 155 -17.63 -32.07 -8.25
CA THR A 155 -17.92 -30.66 -7.91
C THR A 155 -16.76 -29.73 -8.29
N SER A 156 -15.52 -30.14 -8.02
CA SER A 156 -14.33 -29.37 -8.39
C SER A 156 -14.20 -29.21 -9.91
N ASN A 157 -14.42 -30.28 -10.68
CA ASN A 157 -14.39 -30.24 -12.14
C ASN A 157 -15.48 -29.32 -12.71
N GLU A 158 -16.66 -29.32 -12.10
CA GLU A 158 -17.75 -28.43 -12.52
C GLU A 158 -17.44 -26.96 -12.20
N LEU A 159 -16.84 -26.66 -11.04
CA LEU A 159 -16.38 -25.30 -10.70
C LEU A 159 -15.29 -24.82 -11.66
N GLU A 160 -14.34 -25.69 -12.01
CA GLU A 160 -13.31 -25.40 -13.01
C GLU A 160 -13.92 -25.15 -14.39
N LYS A 161 -14.92 -25.93 -14.79
CA LYS A 161 -15.69 -25.73 -16.02
C LYS A 161 -16.41 -24.39 -16.03
N ILE A 162 -17.04 -24.01 -14.92
CA ILE A 162 -17.68 -22.69 -14.76
C ILE A 162 -16.67 -21.56 -14.94
N SER A 163 -15.48 -21.69 -14.37
CA SER A 163 -14.42 -20.66 -14.48
C SER A 163 -13.86 -20.55 -15.91
N THR A 164 -13.69 -21.69 -16.59
CA THR A 164 -13.02 -21.76 -17.90
C THR A 164 -13.95 -21.58 -19.11
N GLU A 165 -15.24 -21.88 -18.97
CA GLU A 165 -16.21 -21.79 -20.07
C GLU A 165 -17.04 -20.50 -20.05
N ASN A 166 -17.27 -19.91 -18.88
CA ASN A 166 -18.09 -18.69 -18.77
C ASN A 166 -17.26 -17.43 -18.95
N SER A 167 -17.82 -16.48 -19.71
CA SER A 167 -17.24 -15.13 -19.84
C SER A 167 -16.97 -14.49 -18.48
N GLN A 168 -15.98 -13.62 -18.43
CA GLN A 168 -15.61 -12.81 -17.29
C GLN A 168 -16.00 -11.35 -17.54
N SER A 169 -16.33 -10.67 -16.46
CA SER A 169 -16.46 -9.23 -16.38
C SER A 169 -15.26 -8.65 -15.65
N PHE A 170 -14.80 -7.50 -16.12
CA PHE A 170 -13.78 -6.69 -15.50
C PHE A 170 -14.29 -5.27 -15.35
N GLU A 171 -14.10 -4.71 -14.18
CA GLU A 171 -14.40 -3.32 -13.85
C GLU A 171 -13.15 -2.71 -13.22
N ILE A 172 -12.65 -1.64 -13.82
CA ILE A 172 -11.46 -0.94 -13.37
C ILE A 172 -11.85 0.50 -13.08
N HIS A 173 -11.84 0.85 -11.80
CA HIS A 173 -12.20 2.16 -11.31
C HIS A 173 -10.94 2.83 -10.79
N CYS A 174 -10.56 3.98 -11.35
CA CYS A 174 -9.41 4.74 -10.88
C CYS A 174 -9.82 6.10 -10.33
N GLY A 175 -9.18 6.52 -9.24
CA GLY A 175 -9.36 7.80 -8.58
C GLY A 175 -8.04 8.53 -8.36
N GLU A 176 -8.14 9.85 -8.23
CA GLU A 176 -7.00 10.73 -7.95
C GLU A 176 -7.06 11.24 -6.52
N PHE A 177 -6.01 10.94 -5.74
CA PHE A 177 -5.82 11.49 -4.41
C PHE A 177 -5.74 13.02 -4.45
N ASN A 178 -6.12 13.64 -3.33
CA ASN A 178 -6.15 15.10 -3.18
C ASN A 178 -5.64 15.50 -1.80
N GLU A 179 -5.55 16.80 -1.52
CA GLU A 179 -4.98 17.31 -0.26
C GLU A 179 -5.69 16.78 1.00
N LYS A 180 -6.99 16.46 0.91
CA LYS A 180 -7.76 15.91 2.05
C LYS A 180 -7.59 14.41 2.21
N ASN A 181 -7.36 13.71 1.10
CA ASN A 181 -7.18 12.27 1.02
C ASN A 181 -5.83 12.01 0.33
N PRO A 182 -4.71 12.16 1.05
CA PRO A 182 -3.37 11.88 0.53
C PRO A 182 -3.22 10.41 0.16
N SER A 183 -2.25 10.11 -0.71
CA SER A 183 -1.95 8.73 -1.08
C SER A 183 -1.46 7.94 0.14
N PRO A 184 -1.97 6.72 0.40
CA PRO A 184 -1.47 5.86 1.48
C PRO A 184 0.04 5.58 1.38
N LEU A 185 0.62 5.71 0.18
CA LEU A 185 2.08 5.59 -0.03
C LEU A 185 2.88 6.63 0.77
N GLU A 186 2.26 7.75 1.14
CA GLU A 186 2.89 8.79 1.95
C GLU A 186 3.09 8.38 3.41
N PHE A 187 2.41 7.31 3.86
CA PHE A 187 2.33 6.87 5.26
C PHE A 187 3.27 5.71 5.59
N SER A 188 4.35 5.54 4.84
CA SER A 188 5.36 4.53 5.18
C SER A 188 6.34 5.09 6.22
N PHE A 189 6.20 4.65 7.47
CA PHE A 189 7.00 5.13 8.61
C PHE A 189 7.38 4.00 9.56
N ASP A 190 8.58 4.11 10.14
CA ASP A 190 8.94 3.39 11.36
C ASP A 190 8.74 4.35 12.55
N LEU A 191 8.00 3.90 13.56
CA LEU A 191 7.51 4.66 14.70
C LEU A 191 8.04 4.04 15.99
N PHE A 192 8.42 4.85 16.97
CA PHE A 192 8.95 4.34 18.24
C PHE A 192 8.89 5.39 19.35
N GLY A 193 8.83 4.92 20.59
CA GLY A 193 8.94 5.75 21.78
C GLY A 193 9.27 4.93 23.03
N GLU A 194 9.51 5.63 24.14
CA GLU A 194 10.28 5.05 25.25
C GLU A 194 9.50 4.73 26.50
N GLU A 195 8.50 5.56 26.85
CA GLU A 195 7.77 5.40 28.10
C GLU A 195 6.25 5.37 27.85
N PRO A 196 5.63 4.18 28.01
CA PRO A 196 6.29 2.86 28.01
C PRO A 196 6.92 2.57 26.65
N PHE A 197 7.95 1.71 26.58
CA PHE A 197 8.61 1.43 25.30
C PHE A 197 7.60 0.88 24.30
N TRP A 198 7.65 1.37 23.07
CA TRP A 198 6.80 0.88 21.99
C TRP A 198 7.49 1.10 20.65
N ASN A 199 7.15 0.26 19.69
CA ASN A 199 7.50 0.49 18.30
C ASN A 199 6.34 0.12 17.37
N ALA A 200 6.36 0.65 16.16
CA ALA A 200 5.44 0.26 15.12
C ALA A 200 6.01 0.49 13.73
N GLU A 201 5.55 -0.30 12.78
CA GLU A 201 5.81 -0.20 11.36
C GLU A 201 4.48 0.15 10.68
N LEU A 202 4.34 1.41 10.25
CA LEU A 202 3.20 1.88 9.48
C LEU A 202 3.51 1.70 7.98
N ARG A 203 2.63 1.01 7.29
CA ARG A 203 2.71 0.71 5.85
C ARG A 203 1.38 1.08 5.18
N ALA A 204 1.35 1.09 3.85
CA ALA A 204 0.20 1.58 3.07
C ALA A 204 -1.15 0.89 3.35
N SER A 205 -1.14 -0.30 3.95
CA SER A 205 -2.34 -1.07 4.29
C SER A 205 -2.41 -1.51 5.76
N SER A 206 -1.34 -1.37 6.53
CA SER A 206 -1.22 -1.99 7.84
C SER A 206 -0.41 -1.17 8.85
N LEU A 207 -0.66 -1.47 10.12
CA LEU A 207 0.17 -1.06 11.24
C LEU A 207 0.55 -2.33 12.01
N THR A 208 1.82 -2.68 11.96
CA THR A 208 2.41 -3.70 12.85
C THR A 208 3.03 -3.00 14.03
N TYR A 209 2.78 -3.44 15.26
CA TYR A 209 3.22 -2.73 16.45
C TYR A 209 3.62 -3.69 17.57
N THR A 210 4.55 -3.25 18.41
CA THR A 210 4.91 -3.89 19.66
C THR A 210 4.66 -2.91 20.80
N ILE A 211 3.71 -3.25 21.68
CA ILE A 211 3.31 -2.44 22.83
C ILE A 211 3.41 -3.25 24.12
N PRO A 212 3.59 -2.61 25.29
CA PRO A 212 3.51 -3.30 26.58
C PRO A 212 2.11 -3.88 26.80
N ASN A 213 2.06 -5.03 27.46
CA ASN A 213 0.83 -5.64 27.95
C ASN A 213 0.85 -5.66 29.48
N ASP A 214 -0.05 -4.88 30.08
CA ASP A 214 -0.18 -4.73 31.53
C ASP A 214 -0.65 -6.03 32.23
N GLU A 215 -1.36 -6.91 31.53
CA GLU A 215 -1.86 -8.18 32.08
C GLU A 215 -0.75 -9.24 32.13
N THR A 216 0.08 -9.33 31.09
CA THR A 216 1.12 -10.36 30.97
C THR A 216 2.50 -9.89 31.43
N ASN A 217 2.70 -8.58 31.64
CA ASN A 217 3.99 -7.93 31.83
C ASN A 217 5.01 -8.25 30.71
N GLN A 218 4.51 -8.46 29.48
CA GLN A 218 5.31 -8.75 28.30
C GLN A 218 5.01 -7.74 27.19
N PHE A 219 5.85 -7.73 26.15
CA PHE A 219 5.56 -6.99 24.92
C PHE A 219 4.77 -7.85 23.96
N ASN A 220 3.63 -7.34 23.51
CA ASN A 220 2.81 -8.00 22.50
C ASN A 220 3.10 -7.39 21.14
N THR A 221 3.55 -8.22 20.19
CA THR A 221 3.65 -7.83 18.78
C THR A 221 2.41 -8.29 18.05
N ASP A 222 1.79 -7.39 17.31
CA ASP A 222 0.57 -7.68 16.57
C ASP A 222 0.42 -6.76 15.36
N SER A 223 -0.52 -7.06 14.47
CA SER A 223 -0.75 -6.27 13.26
C SER A 223 -2.24 -5.96 13.06
N THR A 224 -2.52 -4.89 12.35
CA THR A 224 -3.88 -4.52 11.98
C THR A 224 -3.96 -3.77 10.66
N TYR A 225 -5.14 -3.79 10.04
CA TYR A 225 -5.44 -3.06 8.82
C TYR A 225 -5.75 -1.59 9.13
N ILE A 226 -5.20 -0.71 8.30
CA ILE A 226 -5.57 0.70 8.28
C ILE A 226 -6.65 0.90 7.22
N TRP A 227 -7.79 1.44 7.65
CA TRP A 227 -8.91 1.73 6.78
C TRP A 227 -9.07 3.20 6.50
N PHE A 228 -8.20 4.10 6.97
CA PHE A 228 -8.34 5.52 6.68
C PHE A 228 -7.00 6.22 6.63
N TRP A 229 -6.86 7.09 5.65
CA TRP A 229 -5.70 7.96 5.44
C TRP A 229 -6.20 9.38 5.17
N GLY A 230 -5.65 10.37 5.85
CA GLY A 230 -6.14 11.74 5.77
C GLY A 230 -5.10 12.77 6.19
N THR A 231 -5.49 14.03 6.11
CA THR A 231 -4.76 15.15 6.70
C THR A 231 -5.65 15.95 7.66
N SER A 232 -5.01 16.54 8.66
CA SER A 232 -5.59 17.59 9.51
C SER A 232 -4.61 18.77 9.53
N GLY A 233 -4.79 19.71 8.60
CA GLY A 233 -3.77 20.72 8.33
C GLY A 233 -2.51 20.07 7.75
N GLU A 234 -1.36 20.27 8.39
CA GLU A 234 -0.08 19.65 7.99
C GLU A 234 0.16 18.27 8.64
N THR A 235 -0.76 17.82 9.51
CA THR A 235 -0.68 16.53 10.20
C THR A 235 -1.22 15.42 9.31
N LEU A 236 -0.43 14.37 9.11
CA LEU A 236 -0.89 13.11 8.52
C LEU A 236 -1.67 12.34 9.57
N ILE A 237 -2.88 11.89 9.23
CA ILE A 237 -3.75 11.14 10.14
C ILE A 237 -4.13 9.79 9.54
N PHE A 238 -4.23 8.77 10.38
CA PHE A 238 -4.67 7.43 9.97
C PHE A 238 -5.55 6.78 11.04
N THR A 239 -6.44 5.88 10.63
CA THR A 239 -7.25 5.08 11.59
C THR A 239 -7.43 3.63 11.16
N GLY A 240 -7.56 2.75 12.15
CA GLY A 240 -7.80 1.30 11.99
C GLY A 240 -8.64 0.75 13.16
N GLU A 241 -9.04 -0.52 13.13
CA GLU A 241 -9.59 -1.23 14.30
C GLU A 241 -8.65 -2.33 14.65
N LYS A 242 -8.77 -2.79 15.88
CA LYS A 242 -8.62 -4.20 16.14
C LYS A 242 -9.73 -4.69 17.03
N TYR A 243 -10.26 -5.89 16.74
CA TYR A 243 -11.37 -6.50 17.48
C TYR A 243 -11.20 -6.45 19.01
N ASN A 244 -9.96 -6.61 19.51
CA ASN A 244 -9.67 -6.63 20.96
C ASN A 244 -9.11 -5.32 21.53
N LEU A 245 -8.67 -4.35 20.71
CA LEU A 245 -8.10 -3.07 21.19
C LEU A 245 -8.98 -1.86 20.88
N GLY A 246 -10.08 -2.07 20.14
CA GLY A 246 -10.96 -1.00 19.67
C GLY A 246 -10.34 -0.18 18.53
N GLY A 247 -10.78 1.06 18.41
CA GLY A 247 -10.30 2.01 17.40
C GLY A 247 -8.84 2.43 17.64
N ILE A 248 -8.07 2.44 16.57
CA ILE A 248 -6.71 2.95 16.49
C ILE A 248 -6.75 4.26 15.73
N ALA A 249 -6.08 5.27 16.26
CA ALA A 249 -5.92 6.56 15.61
C ALA A 249 -4.47 7.01 15.73
N GLY A 250 -3.88 7.44 14.62
CA GLY A 250 -2.52 7.93 14.59
C GLY A 250 -2.38 9.29 13.93
N GLU A 251 -1.40 10.04 14.40
CA GLU A 251 -1.03 11.37 13.94
C GLU A 251 0.50 11.40 13.72
N ILE A 252 0.95 11.87 12.56
CA ILE A 252 2.36 12.07 12.24
C ILE A 252 2.56 13.50 11.78
N ASN A 253 3.49 14.20 12.44
CA ASN A 253 3.81 15.59 12.20
C ASN A 253 5.27 15.76 11.82
N LYS A 254 5.54 16.66 10.87
CA LYS A 254 6.90 17.07 10.53
C LYS A 254 7.42 18.05 11.60
N GLU A 255 7.85 17.49 12.72
CA GLU A 255 8.39 18.20 13.87
C GLU A 255 9.64 17.45 14.35
N ASN A 256 10.70 18.20 14.66
CA ASN A 256 11.93 17.59 15.17
C ASN A 256 11.64 16.86 16.48
N CYS A 257 11.93 15.57 16.51
CA CYS A 257 11.76 14.71 17.67
C CYS A 257 13.14 14.24 18.13
N ILE A 258 13.33 14.18 19.45
CA ILE A 258 14.54 13.60 20.05
C ILE A 258 14.10 12.34 20.76
N ASP A 259 14.66 11.22 20.33
CA ASP A 259 14.49 9.95 21.02
C ASP A 259 15.27 10.00 22.34
N SER A 260 14.56 9.87 23.47
CA SER A 260 15.10 10.20 24.79
C SER A 260 16.14 9.20 25.33
N GLY A 261 16.29 8.02 24.74
CA GLY A 261 17.19 6.98 25.25
C GLY A 261 18.50 6.91 24.50
N PHE A 262 18.48 7.18 23.19
CA PHE A 262 19.71 7.30 22.39
C PHE A 262 20.12 8.75 22.11
N GLY A 263 19.22 9.73 22.31
CA GLY A 263 19.45 11.14 22.00
C GLY A 263 19.46 11.45 20.50
N ASN A 264 19.00 10.51 19.66
CA ASN A 264 18.97 10.66 18.22
C ASN A 264 17.88 11.66 17.79
N LYS A 265 18.17 12.42 16.73
CA LYS A 265 17.25 13.40 16.16
C LYS A 265 16.51 12.80 14.97
N HIS A 266 15.19 12.89 15.02
CA HIS A 266 14.27 12.41 13.99
C HIS A 266 13.48 13.58 13.41
N LYS A 267 13.12 13.48 12.13
CA LYS A 267 12.44 14.56 11.40
C LYS A 267 10.93 14.64 11.70
N TYR A 268 10.37 13.59 12.31
CA TYR A 268 8.95 13.47 12.55
C TYR A 268 8.65 13.07 13.99
N LYS A 269 7.52 13.56 14.47
CA LYS A 269 6.91 13.17 15.74
C LYS A 269 5.65 12.36 15.46
N ALA A 270 5.45 11.31 16.22
CA ALA A 270 4.30 10.42 16.10
C ALA A 270 3.51 10.34 17.40
N LYS A 271 2.20 10.15 17.23
CA LYS A 271 1.27 9.88 18.30
C LYS A 271 0.31 8.78 17.84
N ILE A 272 0.21 7.69 18.58
CA ILE A 272 -0.72 6.61 18.30
C ILE A 272 -1.60 6.41 19.53
N ARG A 273 -2.91 6.31 19.30
CA ARG A 273 -3.90 5.97 20.30
C ARG A 273 -4.40 4.56 20.04
N PHE A 274 -4.32 3.70 21.06
CA PHE A 274 -4.97 2.39 21.10
C PHE A 274 -6.07 2.45 22.17
N GLY A 275 -7.34 2.52 21.76
CA GLY A 275 -8.44 2.73 22.69
C GLY A 275 -8.28 4.03 23.49
N ALA A 276 -8.09 3.93 24.81
CA ALA A 276 -7.86 5.09 25.69
C ALA A 276 -6.37 5.45 25.86
N THR A 277 -5.45 4.54 25.54
CA THR A 277 -4.02 4.71 25.77
C THR A 277 -3.38 5.48 24.63
N ILE A 278 -2.50 6.43 24.96
CA ILE A 278 -1.77 7.26 24.01
C ILE A 278 -0.28 6.97 24.14
N PHE A 279 0.35 6.70 23.00
CA PHE A 279 1.78 6.52 22.85
C PHE A 279 2.33 7.67 22.02
N GLU A 280 3.29 8.40 22.55
CA GLU A 280 3.98 9.49 21.86
C GLU A 280 5.45 9.10 21.64
N GLY A 281 6.03 9.57 20.55
CA GLY A 281 7.38 9.19 20.17
C GLY A 281 7.85 9.86 18.87
N CYS A 282 8.90 9.31 18.30
CA CYS A 282 9.49 9.76 17.05
C CYS A 282 9.06 8.87 15.89
N ALA A 283 9.29 9.38 14.68
CA ALA A 283 9.05 8.65 13.45
C ALA A 283 10.14 8.92 12.42
N ASP A 284 10.49 7.88 11.68
CA ASP A 284 11.36 7.96 10.53
C ASP A 284 10.59 7.56 9.27
N LYS A 285 10.63 8.45 8.28
CA LYS A 285 9.98 8.22 7.00
C LYS A 285 10.76 7.20 6.19
N MET A 286 10.06 6.21 5.67
CA MET A 286 10.63 5.17 4.82
C MET A 286 10.69 5.63 3.36
N ASP A 287 11.38 4.85 2.53
CA ASP A 287 11.42 5.04 1.08
C ASP A 287 10.02 4.85 0.48
N ASN A 288 9.44 5.91 -0.10
CA ASN A 288 8.10 5.88 -0.70
C ASN A 288 7.99 4.92 -1.90
N PHE A 289 9.13 4.54 -2.50
CA PHE A 289 9.17 3.61 -3.61
C PHE A 289 9.33 2.19 -3.12
N LEU A 290 10.27 1.89 -2.22
CA LEU A 290 10.45 0.55 -1.68
C LEU A 290 9.47 0.28 -0.54
N VAL A 291 8.25 -0.02 -0.92
CA VAL A 291 7.14 -0.28 0.00
C VAL A 291 6.61 -1.69 -0.19
N GLU A 292 6.10 -2.25 0.90
CA GLU A 292 5.41 -3.54 0.90
C GLU A 292 4.22 -3.52 -0.07
N GLY A 293 3.94 -4.65 -0.70
CA GLY A 293 2.89 -4.79 -1.71
C GLY A 293 3.31 -4.36 -3.12
N ARG A 294 4.45 -3.68 -3.31
CA ARG A 294 4.95 -3.41 -4.67
C ARG A 294 5.44 -4.69 -5.33
N LYS A 295 4.96 -4.95 -6.54
CA LYS A 295 5.34 -6.13 -7.35
C LYS A 295 5.69 -5.72 -8.77
N GLY A 296 6.52 -6.51 -9.45
CA GLY A 296 6.88 -6.22 -10.84
C GLY A 296 8.09 -6.99 -11.33
N ILE A 297 8.74 -6.48 -12.39
CA ILE A 297 9.91 -7.12 -13.01
C ILE A 297 11.19 -6.65 -12.30
N ALA A 298 12.05 -7.61 -11.92
CA ALA A 298 13.27 -7.34 -11.17
C ALA A 298 14.21 -6.35 -11.88
N GLU A 299 14.39 -6.48 -13.21
CA GLU A 299 15.21 -5.55 -13.99
C GLU A 299 14.71 -4.09 -13.88
N ASN A 300 13.40 -3.87 -13.91
CA ASN A 300 12.82 -2.54 -13.79
C ASN A 300 13.06 -1.97 -12.39
N LEU A 301 12.88 -2.78 -11.36
CA LEU A 301 13.19 -2.42 -9.98
C LEU A 301 14.65 -2.01 -9.83
N PHE A 302 15.57 -2.85 -10.31
CA PHE A 302 17.01 -2.63 -10.22
C PHE A 302 17.45 -1.36 -10.93
N LYS A 303 16.93 -1.09 -12.13
CA LYS A 303 17.13 0.19 -12.82
C LYS A 303 16.63 1.36 -11.97
N LYS A 304 15.44 1.24 -11.38
CA LYS A 304 14.80 2.30 -10.60
C LYS A 304 15.55 2.64 -9.33
N ILE A 305 16.11 1.64 -8.64
CA ILE A 305 16.90 1.85 -7.42
C ILE A 305 18.40 2.00 -7.69
N ASN A 306 18.80 2.14 -8.96
CA ASN A 306 20.19 2.20 -9.41
C ASN A 306 21.06 1.05 -8.85
N TYR A 307 20.52 -0.17 -8.86
CA TYR A 307 21.21 -1.39 -8.47
C TYR A 307 21.68 -2.17 -9.69
N ASN A 308 22.99 -2.35 -9.79
CA ASN A 308 23.68 -2.90 -10.96
C ASN A 308 24.60 -4.09 -10.61
N ASN A 309 24.57 -4.55 -9.36
CA ASN A 309 25.42 -5.62 -8.84
C ASN A 309 24.68 -6.95 -8.62
N TYR A 310 23.56 -7.17 -9.30
CA TYR A 310 22.81 -8.41 -9.21
C TYR A 310 23.64 -9.59 -9.75
N ARG A 311 23.86 -10.63 -8.94
CA ARG A 311 24.65 -11.84 -9.28
C ARG A 311 23.87 -13.13 -9.10
N GLY A 312 22.56 -13.06 -9.25
CA GLY A 312 21.64 -14.12 -8.88
C GLY A 312 21.54 -15.21 -9.92
N LYS A 313 20.82 -16.27 -9.56
CA LYS A 313 20.54 -17.38 -10.47
C LYS A 313 19.36 -17.09 -11.39
N LEU A 314 18.45 -16.20 -10.97
CA LEU A 314 17.29 -15.82 -11.76
C LEU A 314 17.67 -14.79 -12.83
N ASP A 315 17.00 -14.80 -13.98
CA ASP A 315 17.19 -13.79 -15.03
C ASP A 315 16.37 -12.54 -14.66
N PRO A 316 16.99 -11.38 -14.36
CA PRO A 316 16.27 -10.18 -13.94
C PRO A 316 15.20 -9.71 -14.92
N LYS A 317 15.32 -10.04 -16.21
CA LYS A 317 14.35 -9.65 -17.24
C LYS A 317 13.03 -10.40 -17.15
N THR A 318 13.04 -11.57 -16.53
CA THR A 318 11.87 -12.45 -16.41
C THR A 318 11.54 -12.81 -14.96
N ALA A 319 12.45 -12.52 -14.03
CA ALA A 319 12.23 -12.65 -12.60
C ALA A 319 11.24 -11.57 -12.13
N LEU A 320 10.29 -11.99 -11.32
CA LEU A 320 9.32 -11.14 -10.65
C LEU A 320 9.78 -10.89 -9.23
N TYR A 321 9.73 -9.65 -8.78
CA TYR A 321 9.74 -9.36 -7.34
C TYR A 321 8.30 -9.32 -6.85
N ASN A 322 7.95 -10.25 -5.94
CA ASN A 322 6.57 -10.42 -5.45
C ASN A 322 6.38 -9.92 -4.01
N GLY A 323 7.46 -9.45 -3.38
CA GLY A 323 7.45 -8.92 -2.05
C GLY A 323 8.65 -8.01 -1.83
N ILE A 324 8.42 -6.97 -1.05
CA ILE A 324 9.45 -6.08 -0.51
C ILE A 324 9.17 -5.94 0.97
N GLN A 325 10.18 -6.18 1.79
CA GLN A 325 10.15 -5.85 3.21
C GLN A 325 11.16 -4.74 3.46
N THR A 326 10.82 -3.82 4.37
CA THR A 326 11.70 -2.71 4.73
C THR A 326 11.71 -2.47 6.22
N LYS A 327 12.88 -2.09 6.75
CA LYS A 327 13.06 -1.69 8.15
C LYS A 327 14.25 -0.74 8.23
N GLY A 328 14.00 0.52 8.58
CA GLY A 328 14.97 1.60 8.49
C GLY A 328 15.69 1.63 7.13
N ASN A 329 17.00 1.42 7.14
CA ASN A 329 17.83 1.42 5.93
C ASN A 329 17.93 0.08 5.21
N LEU A 330 17.28 -0.98 5.74
CA LEU A 330 17.33 -2.33 5.19
C LEU A 330 16.13 -2.60 4.29
N VAL A 331 16.38 -3.34 3.21
CA VAL A 331 15.37 -3.80 2.26
C VAL A 331 15.64 -5.26 1.91
N GLU A 332 14.60 -6.08 1.93
CA GLU A 332 14.62 -7.45 1.41
C GLU A 332 13.65 -7.56 0.23
N ILE A 333 14.12 -8.14 -0.86
CA ILE A 333 13.36 -8.33 -2.10
C ILE A 333 13.24 -9.83 -2.37
N PHE A 334 12.01 -10.27 -2.64
CA PHE A 334 11.65 -11.67 -2.86
C PHE A 334 11.50 -11.91 -4.35
N LEU A 335 12.44 -12.64 -4.95
CA LEU A 335 12.49 -12.87 -6.39
C LEU A 335 12.04 -14.29 -6.73
N THR A 336 11.18 -14.39 -7.73
CA THR A 336 10.68 -15.68 -8.26
C THR A 336 10.72 -15.66 -9.78
N GLN A 337 10.71 -16.83 -10.41
CA GLN A 337 10.67 -16.92 -11.88
C GLN A 337 9.87 -18.15 -12.31
N LYS A 338 9.00 -17.99 -13.31
CA LYS A 338 8.20 -19.09 -13.85
C LYS A 338 9.10 -20.25 -14.30
N GLY A 339 8.77 -21.47 -13.89
CA GLY A 339 9.55 -22.67 -14.19
C GLY A 339 10.79 -22.85 -13.29
N LYS A 340 10.93 -22.04 -12.23
CA LYS A 340 11.90 -22.22 -11.16
C LYS A 340 11.17 -22.44 -9.85
N GLU A 341 11.61 -23.43 -9.07
CA GLU A 341 10.95 -23.78 -7.80
C GLU A 341 11.43 -22.94 -6.62
N HIS A 342 12.60 -22.31 -6.73
CA HIS A 342 13.23 -21.62 -5.62
C HIS A 342 13.00 -20.10 -5.68
N THR A 343 12.70 -19.52 -4.51
CA THR A 343 12.69 -18.08 -4.28
C THR A 343 14.12 -17.62 -3.96
N GLU A 344 14.59 -16.60 -4.67
CA GLU A 344 15.85 -15.94 -4.36
C GLU A 344 15.59 -14.66 -3.56
N TYR A 345 16.38 -14.43 -2.52
CA TYR A 345 16.29 -13.28 -1.64
C TYR A 345 17.44 -12.34 -1.91
N LEU A 346 17.15 -11.06 -2.02
CA LEU A 346 18.14 -10.00 -2.13
C LEU A 346 17.98 -9.03 -0.96
N VAL A 347 18.97 -9.00 -0.07
CA VAL A 347 19.00 -8.11 1.10
C VAL A 347 19.99 -6.98 0.85
N LEU A 348 19.47 -5.75 0.91
CA LEU A 348 20.20 -4.52 0.62
C LEU A 348 20.18 -3.58 1.83
N GLY A 349 21.26 -2.84 2.03
CA GLY A 349 21.34 -1.70 2.93
C GLY A 349 21.55 -0.40 2.19
N LYS A 350 20.87 0.67 2.61
CA LYS A 350 21.15 2.03 2.17
C LYS A 350 22.50 2.50 2.75
N THR A 351 23.28 3.16 1.90
CA THR A 351 24.58 3.77 2.20
C THR A 351 24.64 5.14 1.52
N ASP A 352 25.64 5.95 1.86
CA ASP A 352 25.84 7.26 1.23
C ASP A 352 26.08 7.15 -0.29
N ASP A 353 26.69 6.06 -0.74
CA ASP A 353 27.03 5.78 -2.14
C ASP A 353 25.97 4.95 -2.90
N GLY A 354 24.79 4.74 -2.31
CA GLY A 354 23.70 3.95 -2.90
C GLY A 354 23.33 2.73 -2.05
N ARG A 355 23.32 1.54 -2.66
CA ARG A 355 22.89 0.30 -1.98
C ARG A 355 24.01 -0.74 -1.91
N LYS A 356 24.23 -1.27 -0.70
CA LYS A 356 25.14 -2.38 -0.42
C LYS A 356 24.37 -3.69 -0.34
N THR A 357 24.88 -4.74 -0.97
CA THR A 357 24.33 -6.09 -0.86
C THR A 357 24.84 -6.79 0.41
N TYR A 358 23.94 -7.20 1.28
CA TYR A 358 24.25 -8.04 2.44
C TYR A 358 24.07 -9.52 2.13
N TRP A 359 23.01 -9.86 1.40
CA TRP A 359 22.76 -11.24 0.98
C TRP A 359 22.15 -11.29 -0.40
N GLN A 360 22.51 -12.33 -1.13
CA GLN A 360 21.87 -12.69 -2.38
C GLN A 360 21.90 -14.22 -2.52
N GLY A 361 20.74 -14.86 -2.49
CA GLY A 361 20.64 -16.31 -2.57
C GLY A 361 19.36 -16.88 -1.98
N GLU A 362 19.36 -18.19 -1.76
CA GLU A 362 18.24 -18.93 -1.16
C GLU A 362 18.41 -19.06 0.37
N VAL A 363 17.40 -19.57 1.07
CA VAL A 363 17.43 -19.88 2.51
C VAL A 363 18.17 -21.22 2.73
N PRO A 364 18.96 -21.39 3.80
CA PRO A 364 19.31 -20.40 4.84
C PRO A 364 20.54 -19.55 4.49
N VAL A 365 20.71 -18.44 5.20
CA VAL A 365 21.97 -17.68 5.19
C VAL A 365 23.07 -18.56 5.77
N ASN A 366 24.23 -18.64 5.11
CA ASN A 366 25.34 -19.43 5.62
C ASN A 366 26.00 -18.79 6.85
N ALA A 367 26.60 -19.61 7.71
CA ALA A 367 27.19 -19.16 8.98
C ALA A 367 28.27 -18.09 8.79
N GLU A 368 29.13 -18.22 7.77
CA GLU A 368 30.17 -17.23 7.46
C GLU A 368 29.57 -15.85 7.18
N THR A 369 28.43 -15.79 6.50
CA THR A 369 27.73 -14.53 6.20
C THR A 369 27.06 -13.96 7.45
N CYS A 370 26.46 -14.81 8.28
CA CYS A 370 25.89 -14.39 9.57
C CYS A 370 26.97 -13.76 10.46
N GLU A 371 28.12 -14.42 10.62
CA GLU A 371 29.25 -13.90 11.41
C GLU A 371 29.79 -12.59 10.83
N LYS A 372 29.94 -12.52 9.50
CA LYS A 372 30.45 -11.33 8.81
C LYS A 372 29.62 -10.07 9.08
N TYR A 373 28.30 -10.21 9.22
CA TYR A 373 27.39 -9.08 9.34
C TYR A 373 26.71 -8.98 10.71
N LEU A 374 27.20 -9.69 11.72
CA LEU A 374 26.67 -9.67 13.09
C LEU A 374 26.56 -8.25 13.66
N GLU A 375 27.54 -7.41 13.36
CA GLU A 375 27.64 -6.02 13.83
C GLU A 375 26.79 -5.02 13.02
N VAL A 376 26.11 -5.45 11.95
CA VAL A 376 25.25 -4.56 11.17
C VAL A 376 23.95 -4.32 11.95
N PRO A 377 23.66 -3.08 12.40
CA PRO A 377 22.51 -2.82 13.26
C PRO A 377 21.19 -3.28 12.64
N GLY A 378 20.43 -4.07 13.39
CA GLY A 378 19.11 -4.57 13.00
C GLY A 378 19.08 -5.65 11.92
N LEU A 379 20.22 -6.01 11.30
CA LEU A 379 20.24 -6.98 10.21
C LEU A 379 19.87 -8.39 10.67
N MET A 380 20.37 -8.83 11.83
CA MET A 380 20.06 -10.17 12.38
C MET A 380 18.60 -10.33 12.81
N ASP A 381 17.86 -9.23 12.91
CA ASP A 381 16.43 -9.18 13.22
C ASP A 381 15.58 -8.87 11.97
N PHE A 382 16.15 -8.99 10.76
CA PHE A 382 15.52 -8.56 9.51
C PHE A 382 15.50 -9.66 8.45
N GLY A 383 14.31 -9.94 7.90
CA GLY A 383 14.12 -10.83 6.76
C GLY A 383 14.73 -12.22 6.96
N ILE A 384 15.43 -12.71 5.93
CA ILE A 384 16.11 -14.01 5.91
C ILE A 384 17.23 -14.14 6.97
N PHE A 385 17.81 -13.03 7.44
CA PHE A 385 18.85 -13.06 8.48
C PHE A 385 18.29 -13.45 9.86
N ASN A 386 16.97 -13.43 10.06
CA ASN A 386 16.35 -14.04 11.25
C ASN A 386 16.66 -15.54 11.39
N SER A 387 17.08 -16.21 10.30
CA SER A 387 17.53 -17.60 10.34
C SER A 387 18.95 -17.78 10.88
N CYS A 388 19.72 -16.70 11.04
CA CYS A 388 21.08 -16.79 11.57
C CYS A 388 21.07 -17.26 13.04
N PRO A 389 22.00 -18.14 13.44
CA PRO A 389 22.15 -18.52 14.83
C PRO A 389 22.43 -17.28 15.69
N ARG A 390 21.60 -17.10 16.71
CA ARG A 390 21.86 -16.14 17.79
C ARG A 390 22.68 -16.92 18.81
N GLY A 391 23.96 -16.60 18.92
CA GLY A 391 24.95 -17.33 19.71
C GLY A 391 24.52 -17.60 21.15
#